data_AF-A0A2G9YCX1-F1
#
_entry.id   AF-A0A2G9YCX1-F1
#
_cell.length_a   1.000
_cell.length_b   1.000
_cell.length_c   1.000
_cell.angle_alpha   90.00
_cell.angle_beta   90.00
_cell.angle_gamma   90.00
#
_symmetry.space_group_name_H-M   'P 1'
#
loop_
_entity.id
_entity.type
_entity.pdbx_description
1 polymer ?
#
loop_
_entity_poly.entity_id
_entity_poly.type
_entity_poly.pdbx_seq_one_letter_code
_entity_poly.pdbx_strand_id
1 'polypeptide(L)'
;MNSKIQSNQHYFKISCENPENFLDKFYIFDERHPDIEKYIANTKDIKNILITIKTLQNKKERVEIIEKYFCELQKILSDFSNCSEFICFVNACDNTLKSVKTDLNLIKKITKKYFSKRTLNEFVPEEWIQAVLDSNSSRKKGKCGEIKLIAMLKGFGFNEIETWDDFLNKKKCVLQFSKKINMKYVREKLNVKIRTKKQNKKLDLIVKSGKRIFLLEAKHLNTSGGGQDKQIAELIEILNLKEKNKDISYVVFLDGNYSNVLLDIKKCGDKLKTQRQEIKKYLRKNSNNYWLNTSGFRALFGDLTK
;
A
#
# COMPACT_ATOMS: atom_id res chain seq x y z
N MET A 1 -10.33 25.28 28.02
CA MET A 1 -10.97 25.78 26.80
C MET A 1 -11.64 24.59 26.12
N ASN A 2 -12.93 24.70 25.77
CA ASN A 2 -13.67 23.62 25.13
C ASN A 2 -13.38 23.64 23.64
N SER A 3 -12.44 22.82 23.18
CA SER A 3 -12.33 22.41 21.79
C SER A 3 -13.70 21.88 21.32
N LYS A 4 -14.38 22.66 20.49
CA LYS A 4 -15.67 22.26 19.91
C LYS A 4 -15.41 21.80 18.49
N ILE A 5 -15.31 20.48 18.31
CA ILE A 5 -15.34 19.86 16.97
C ILE A 5 -16.56 20.43 16.21
N GLN A 6 -16.31 20.83 14.96
CA GLN A 6 -17.31 21.36 14.05
C GLN A 6 -18.11 20.25 13.36
N SER A 7 -19.07 20.59 12.50
CA SER A 7 -19.84 19.57 11.78
C SER A 7 -18.93 18.77 10.82
N ASN A 8 -19.27 17.52 10.54
CA ASN A 8 -18.53 16.74 9.53
C ASN A 8 -18.54 17.40 8.14
N GLN A 9 -19.58 18.18 7.81
CA GLN A 9 -19.68 18.96 6.58
C GLN A 9 -18.61 20.05 6.51
N HIS A 10 -18.23 20.66 7.64
CA HIS A 10 -17.16 21.63 7.70
C HIS A 10 -15.82 21.00 7.27
N TYR A 11 -15.44 19.87 7.87
CA TYR A 11 -14.19 19.18 7.53
C TYR A 11 -14.19 18.57 6.12
N PHE A 12 -15.36 18.13 5.64
CA PHE A 12 -15.54 17.72 4.25
C PHE A 12 -15.33 18.89 3.28
N LYS A 13 -15.87 20.07 3.58
CA LYS A 13 -15.65 21.29 2.79
C LYS A 13 -14.17 21.66 2.72
N ILE A 14 -13.46 21.63 3.86
CA ILE A 14 -12.00 21.82 3.89
C ILE A 14 -11.30 20.83 2.95
N SER A 15 -11.72 19.56 2.95
CA SER A 15 -11.13 18.54 2.07
C SER A 15 -11.38 18.83 0.58
N CYS A 16 -12.56 19.36 0.22
CA CYS A 16 -12.85 19.76 -1.15
C CYS A 16 -12.06 21.00 -1.60
N GLU A 17 -11.83 21.95 -0.70
CA GLU A 17 -11.17 23.23 -1.01
C GLU A 17 -9.65 23.15 -1.00
N ASN A 18 -9.08 22.11 -0.37
CA ASN A 18 -7.64 21.95 -0.22
C ASN A 18 -7.20 20.59 -0.80
N PRO A 19 -6.95 20.50 -2.12
CA PRO A 19 -6.58 19.27 -2.79
C PRO A 19 -5.26 18.67 -2.26
N GLU A 20 -5.10 17.36 -2.42
CA GLU A 20 -3.85 16.64 -2.19
C GLU A 20 -2.74 17.12 -3.12
N ASN A 21 -1.51 17.10 -2.62
CA ASN A 21 -0.33 17.38 -3.42
C ASN A 21 -0.06 16.24 -4.39
N PHE A 22 0.41 16.58 -5.60
CA PHE A 22 0.83 15.58 -6.59
C PHE A 22 2.04 14.77 -6.15
N LEU A 23 2.92 15.39 -5.37
CA LEU A 23 4.15 14.81 -4.84
C LEU A 23 4.13 14.86 -3.31
N ASP A 24 3.66 13.78 -2.71
CA ASP A 24 3.69 13.59 -1.27
C ASP A 24 4.87 12.70 -0.86
N LYS A 25 5.76 13.26 -0.03
CA LYS A 25 6.97 12.61 0.46
C LYS A 25 6.72 11.26 1.15
N PHE A 26 5.54 11.03 1.75
CA PHE A 26 5.21 9.72 2.34
C PHE A 26 5.09 8.59 1.30
N TYR A 27 4.95 8.93 0.02
CA TYR A 27 4.75 7.99 -1.08
C TYR A 27 5.81 8.09 -2.18
N ILE A 28 6.87 8.87 -1.94
CA ILE A 28 8.02 9.02 -2.84
C ILE A 28 9.14 8.12 -2.34
N PHE A 29 9.71 7.35 -3.26
CA PHE A 29 10.82 6.42 -3.03
C PHE A 29 11.80 6.61 -4.19
N ASP A 30 12.43 7.78 -4.25
CA ASP A 30 13.30 8.25 -5.33
C ASP A 30 14.80 8.17 -4.99
N GLU A 31 15.12 7.74 -3.78
CA GLU A 31 16.50 7.50 -3.36
C GLU A 31 17.10 6.29 -4.06
N ARG A 32 18.38 6.40 -4.41
CA ARG A 32 19.20 5.28 -4.89
C ARG A 32 19.11 4.12 -3.91
N HIS A 33 18.88 2.91 -4.40
CA HIS A 33 18.75 1.77 -3.52
C HIS A 33 20.05 1.50 -2.76
N PRO A 34 20.03 1.36 -1.42
CA PRO A 34 21.26 1.22 -0.62
C PRO A 34 22.08 -0.03 -1.00
N ASP A 35 21.41 -1.10 -1.41
CA ASP A 35 22.05 -2.35 -1.84
C ASP A 35 22.26 -2.49 -3.36
N ILE A 36 22.21 -1.40 -4.15
CA ILE A 36 22.23 -1.50 -5.62
C ILE A 36 23.48 -2.22 -6.16
N GLU A 37 24.64 -2.09 -5.51
CA GLU A 37 25.86 -2.80 -5.88
C GLU A 37 25.70 -4.32 -5.79
N LYS A 38 24.95 -4.82 -4.80
CA LYS A 38 24.67 -6.26 -4.64
C LYS A 38 23.78 -6.77 -5.77
N TYR A 39 22.80 -5.97 -6.20
CA TYR A 39 21.95 -6.28 -7.37
C TYR A 39 22.78 -6.32 -8.66
N ILE A 40 23.68 -5.36 -8.85
CA ILE A 40 24.57 -5.29 -10.02
C ILE A 40 25.48 -6.52 -10.06
N ALA A 41 26.17 -6.81 -8.95
CA ALA A 41 27.08 -7.96 -8.86
C ALA A 41 26.34 -9.28 -9.14
N ASN A 42 25.20 -9.51 -8.49
CA ASN A 42 24.42 -10.72 -8.71
C ASN A 42 23.89 -10.84 -10.15
N THR A 43 23.49 -9.73 -10.77
CA THR A 43 23.04 -9.72 -12.18
C THR A 43 24.17 -10.04 -13.14
N LYS A 44 25.40 -9.54 -12.88
CA LYS A 44 26.60 -9.89 -13.63
C LYS A 44 26.89 -11.38 -13.55
N ASP A 45 26.84 -11.96 -12.35
CA ASP A 45 27.07 -13.41 -12.16
C ASP A 45 26.04 -14.26 -12.93
N ILE A 46 24.75 -13.87 -12.86
CA ILE A 46 23.68 -14.53 -13.62
C ILE A 46 23.97 -14.50 -15.12
N LYS A 47 24.33 -13.33 -15.66
CA LYS A 47 24.64 -13.18 -17.09
C LYS A 47 25.85 -14.00 -17.50
N ASN A 48 26.92 -13.99 -16.71
CA ASN A 48 28.13 -14.76 -16.98
C ASN A 48 27.84 -16.26 -17.07
N ILE A 49 27.03 -16.80 -16.14
CA ILE A 49 26.63 -18.21 -16.18
C ILE A 49 25.74 -18.49 -17.39
N LEU A 50 24.76 -17.63 -17.69
CA LEU A 50 23.88 -17.79 -18.86
C LEU A 50 24.66 -17.78 -20.18
N ILE A 51 25.62 -16.86 -20.34
CA ILE A 51 26.52 -16.79 -21.49
C ILE A 51 27.35 -18.07 -21.59
N THR A 52 27.88 -18.54 -20.46
CA THR A 52 28.67 -19.77 -20.40
C THR A 52 27.84 -20.97 -20.83
N ILE A 53 26.63 -21.16 -20.28
CA ILE A 53 25.70 -22.23 -20.68
C ILE A 53 25.43 -22.18 -22.19
N LYS A 54 25.10 -21.01 -22.74
CA LYS A 54 24.81 -20.86 -24.18
C LYS A 54 26.03 -21.19 -25.04
N THR A 55 27.21 -20.75 -24.61
CA THR A 55 28.48 -21.01 -25.31
C THR A 55 28.81 -22.49 -25.33
N LEU A 56 28.70 -23.18 -24.20
CA LEU A 56 28.95 -24.62 -24.09
C LEU A 56 27.93 -25.44 -24.91
N GLN A 57 26.65 -25.04 -24.92
CA GLN A 57 25.63 -25.65 -25.77
C GLN A 57 25.95 -25.49 -27.26
N ASN A 58 26.37 -24.30 -27.71
CA ASN A 58 26.75 -24.05 -29.09
C ASN A 58 27.98 -24.86 -29.52
N LYS A 59 28.94 -25.07 -28.60
CA LYS A 59 30.13 -25.91 -28.82
C LYS A 59 29.85 -27.42 -28.71
N LYS A 60 28.60 -27.82 -28.44
CA LYS A 60 28.20 -29.22 -28.22
C LYS A 60 29.04 -29.91 -27.13
N GLU A 61 29.35 -29.17 -26.07
CA GLU A 61 30.09 -29.69 -24.92
C GLU A 61 29.31 -30.83 -24.23
N ARG A 62 30.01 -31.66 -23.44
CA ARG A 62 29.40 -32.73 -22.64
C ARG A 62 28.24 -32.21 -21.77
N VAL A 63 27.13 -32.95 -21.78
CA VAL A 63 25.89 -32.57 -21.09
C VAL A 63 26.14 -32.40 -19.59
N GLU A 64 26.96 -33.25 -18.99
CA GLU A 64 27.30 -33.21 -17.57
C GLU A 64 28.00 -31.91 -17.17
N ILE A 65 28.79 -31.33 -18.08
CA ILE A 65 29.45 -30.03 -17.86
C ILE A 65 28.41 -28.92 -17.90
N ILE A 66 27.52 -28.93 -18.89
CA ILE A 66 26.45 -27.93 -19.02
C ILE A 66 25.50 -27.99 -17.80
N GLU A 67 25.21 -29.19 -17.29
CA GLU A 67 24.38 -29.38 -16.11
C GLU A 67 24.99 -28.76 -14.84
N LYS A 68 26.32 -28.80 -14.67
CA LYS A 68 26.99 -28.12 -13.56
C LYS A 68 26.68 -26.62 -13.56
N TYR A 69 26.73 -25.97 -14.72
CA TYR A 69 26.41 -24.54 -14.82
C TYR A 69 24.93 -24.23 -14.60
N PHE A 70 24.00 -25.15 -14.91
CA PHE A 70 22.60 -24.98 -14.51
C PHE A 70 22.43 -25.05 -12.99
N CYS A 71 23.15 -25.95 -12.31
CA CYS A 71 23.17 -26.03 -10.86
C CYS A 71 23.80 -24.77 -10.23
N GLU A 72 24.88 -24.25 -10.82
CA GLU A 72 25.50 -22.99 -10.39
C GLU A 72 24.55 -21.80 -10.57
N LEU A 73 23.89 -21.70 -11.74
CA LEU A 73 22.87 -20.68 -11.98
C LEU A 73 21.82 -20.70 -10.87
N GLN A 74 21.30 -21.88 -10.52
CA GLN A 74 20.30 -22.04 -9.47
C GLN A 74 20.82 -21.62 -8.08
N LYS A 75 22.08 -21.93 -7.77
CA LYS A 75 22.73 -21.59 -6.48
C LYS A 75 22.92 -20.09 -6.28
N ILE A 76 23.30 -19.36 -7.34
CA ILE A 76 23.53 -17.92 -7.25
C ILE A 76 22.24 -17.09 -7.21
N LEU A 77 21.08 -17.71 -7.54
CA LEU A 77 19.79 -17.04 -7.42
C LEU A 77 19.50 -16.71 -5.95
N SER A 78 19.28 -15.43 -5.68
CA SER A 78 19.08 -14.85 -4.35
C SER A 78 18.00 -13.76 -4.39
N ASP A 79 17.74 -13.13 -3.26
CA ASP A 79 16.82 -11.98 -3.21
C ASP A 79 17.32 -10.79 -4.05
N PHE A 80 18.64 -10.75 -4.34
CA PHE A 80 19.25 -9.77 -5.25
C PHE A 80 19.04 -10.11 -6.74
N SER A 81 18.47 -11.27 -7.07
CA SER A 81 18.25 -11.66 -8.47
C SER A 81 16.98 -11.09 -9.06
N ASN A 82 16.05 -10.59 -8.24
CA ASN A 82 14.71 -10.18 -8.67
C ASN A 82 14.68 -9.00 -9.66
N CYS A 83 15.81 -8.28 -9.80
CA CYS A 83 15.98 -7.18 -10.75
C CYS A 83 16.80 -7.55 -12.00
N SER A 84 17.29 -8.80 -12.09
CA SER A 84 17.97 -9.28 -13.28
C SER A 84 16.98 -9.49 -14.43
N GLU A 85 17.42 -9.24 -15.67
CA GLU A 85 16.56 -9.42 -16.85
C GLU A 85 16.10 -10.87 -17.02
N PHE A 86 16.92 -11.83 -16.56
CA PHE A 86 16.56 -13.24 -16.54
C PHE A 86 15.37 -13.51 -15.60
N ILE A 87 15.38 -12.99 -14.37
CA ILE A 87 14.26 -13.19 -13.45
C ILE A 87 13.03 -12.38 -13.87
N CYS A 88 13.19 -11.20 -14.47
CA CYS A 88 12.09 -10.51 -15.13
C CYS A 88 11.45 -11.39 -16.23
N PHE A 89 12.25 -12.14 -16.99
CA PHE A 89 11.74 -13.09 -17.97
C PHE A 89 11.10 -14.34 -17.35
N VAL A 90 11.62 -14.84 -16.23
CA VAL A 90 10.96 -15.90 -15.44
C VAL A 90 9.54 -15.47 -15.04
N ASN A 91 9.39 -14.23 -14.55
CA ASN A 91 8.08 -13.66 -14.22
C ASN A 91 7.17 -13.54 -15.46
N ALA A 92 7.73 -13.16 -16.62
CA ALA A 92 6.99 -13.12 -17.88
C ALA A 92 6.57 -14.51 -18.39
N CYS A 93 7.19 -15.58 -17.88
CA CYS A 93 6.81 -16.98 -18.13
C CYS A 93 5.82 -17.51 -17.08
N ASP A 94 5.11 -16.64 -16.35
CA ASP A 94 4.18 -16.99 -15.28
C ASP A 94 4.80 -17.90 -14.20
N ASN A 95 6.06 -17.60 -13.85
CA ASN A 95 6.82 -18.34 -12.85
C ASN A 95 7.48 -17.37 -11.87
N THR A 96 8.02 -17.90 -10.77
CA THR A 96 8.65 -17.09 -9.73
C THR A 96 10.11 -17.46 -9.56
N LEU A 97 10.90 -16.51 -9.04
CA LEU A 97 12.26 -16.75 -8.57
C LEU A 97 12.35 -17.98 -7.66
N LYS A 98 11.40 -18.13 -6.72
CA LYS A 98 11.36 -19.27 -5.80
C LYS A 98 11.23 -20.59 -6.56
N SER A 99 10.34 -20.65 -7.55
CA SER A 99 10.09 -21.85 -8.35
C SER A 99 11.35 -22.31 -9.09
N VAL A 100 12.03 -21.39 -9.78
CA VAL A 100 13.26 -21.73 -10.53
C VAL A 100 14.45 -22.04 -9.62
N LYS A 101 14.48 -21.49 -8.41
CA LYS A 101 15.48 -21.80 -7.39
C LYS A 101 15.33 -23.21 -6.81
N THR A 102 14.13 -23.80 -6.86
CA THR A 102 13.87 -25.16 -6.34
C THR A 102 13.81 -26.22 -7.42
N ASP A 103 13.39 -25.89 -8.64
CA ASP A 103 13.20 -26.85 -9.72
C ASP A 103 14.24 -26.65 -10.83
N LEU A 104 15.22 -27.57 -10.85
CA LEU A 104 16.30 -27.58 -11.84
C LEU A 104 15.79 -27.83 -13.28
N ASN A 105 14.71 -28.60 -13.44
CA ASN A 105 14.12 -28.84 -14.76
C ASN A 105 13.40 -27.59 -15.27
N LEU A 106 12.73 -26.86 -14.37
CA LEU A 106 12.08 -25.59 -14.71
C LEU A 106 13.11 -24.54 -15.15
N ILE A 107 14.20 -24.34 -14.39
CA ILE A 107 15.22 -23.35 -14.76
C ILE A 107 15.84 -23.70 -16.12
N LYS A 108 16.14 -24.98 -16.39
CA LYS A 108 16.59 -25.46 -17.72
C LYS A 108 15.62 -25.08 -18.84
N LYS A 109 14.32 -25.33 -18.64
CA LYS A 109 13.27 -25.00 -19.63
C LYS A 109 13.15 -23.50 -19.88
N ILE A 110 13.16 -22.69 -18.83
CA ILE A 110 13.05 -21.23 -18.96
C ILE A 110 14.31 -20.64 -19.59
N THR A 111 15.51 -21.10 -19.21
CA THR A 111 16.76 -20.65 -19.84
C THR A 111 16.80 -20.94 -21.34
N LYS A 112 16.34 -22.11 -21.78
CA LYS A 112 16.18 -22.40 -23.22
C LYS A 112 15.23 -21.42 -23.92
N LYS A 113 14.09 -21.11 -23.29
CA LYS A 113 13.17 -20.08 -23.79
C LYS A 113 13.82 -18.70 -23.82
N TYR A 114 14.57 -18.32 -22.78
CA TYR A 114 15.28 -17.06 -22.69
C TYR A 114 16.25 -16.91 -23.87
N PHE A 115 17.07 -17.92 -24.15
CA PHE A 115 18.05 -17.89 -25.25
C PHE A 115 17.45 -17.75 -26.64
N SER A 116 16.21 -18.24 -26.84
CA SER A 116 15.48 -18.10 -28.12
C SER A 116 14.74 -16.78 -28.28
N LYS A 117 14.59 -16.00 -27.21
CA LYS A 117 13.81 -14.75 -27.20
C LYS A 117 14.62 -13.52 -26.81
N ARG A 118 15.87 -13.68 -26.37
CA ARG A 118 16.72 -12.61 -25.85
C ARG A 118 18.15 -12.74 -26.35
N THR A 119 18.74 -11.60 -26.64
CA THR A 119 20.18 -11.47 -26.90
C THR A 119 20.91 -11.42 -25.57
N LEU A 120 21.99 -12.19 -25.44
CA LEU A 120 22.86 -12.15 -24.26
C LEU A 120 23.94 -11.08 -24.46
N ASN A 121 24.27 -10.35 -23.41
CA ASN A 121 25.39 -9.42 -23.34
C ASN A 121 25.89 -9.38 -21.89
N GLU A 122 27.05 -8.77 -21.66
CA GLU A 122 27.66 -8.61 -20.34
C GLU A 122 27.28 -7.29 -19.66
N PHE A 123 26.57 -6.41 -20.37
CA PHE A 123 26.31 -5.05 -19.92
C PHE A 123 25.27 -5.05 -18.79
N VAL A 124 25.63 -4.55 -17.61
CA VAL A 124 24.73 -4.44 -16.45
C VAL A 124 24.73 -2.98 -15.96
N PRO A 125 24.01 -2.11 -16.68
CA PRO A 125 23.88 -0.71 -16.29
C PRO A 125 23.07 -0.57 -15.00
N GLU A 126 23.57 0.28 -14.10
CA GLU A 126 22.95 0.56 -12.80
C GLU A 126 21.51 1.09 -12.98
N GLU A 127 21.32 1.97 -13.95
CA GLU A 127 20.04 2.63 -14.20
C GLU A 127 18.92 1.65 -14.58
N TRP A 128 19.24 0.51 -15.22
CA TRP A 128 18.23 -0.51 -15.53
C TRP A 128 17.79 -1.25 -14.27
N ILE A 129 18.73 -1.55 -13.38
CA ILE A 129 18.42 -2.19 -12.10
C ILE A 129 17.61 -1.24 -11.22
N GLN A 130 18.02 0.03 -11.11
CA GLN A 130 17.27 1.04 -10.36
C GLN A 130 15.85 1.21 -10.93
N ALA A 131 15.68 1.28 -12.25
CA ALA A 131 14.36 1.40 -12.86
C ALA A 131 13.43 0.21 -12.51
N VAL A 132 13.96 -1.01 -12.45
CA VAL A 132 13.18 -2.17 -12.00
C VAL A 132 12.82 -2.06 -10.51
N LEU A 133 13.76 -1.62 -9.66
CA LEU A 133 13.50 -1.37 -8.23
C LEU A 133 12.42 -0.30 -8.02
N ASP A 134 12.46 0.79 -8.80
CA ASP A 134 11.51 1.89 -8.75
C ASP A 134 10.12 1.46 -9.20
N SER A 135 10.03 0.61 -10.24
CA SER A 135 8.76 0.03 -10.68
C SER A 135 8.08 -0.80 -9.59
N ASN A 136 8.88 -1.41 -8.70
CA ASN A 136 8.39 -2.19 -7.56
C ASN A 136 7.99 -1.32 -6.34
N SER A 137 8.27 0.00 -6.36
CA SER A 137 7.95 0.92 -5.26
C SER A 137 6.46 0.97 -4.93
N SER A 138 5.59 0.70 -5.90
CA SER A 138 4.13 0.63 -5.71
C SER A 138 3.73 -0.34 -4.59
N ARG A 139 4.45 -1.47 -4.43
CA ARG A 139 4.21 -2.46 -3.37
C ARG A 139 4.55 -1.93 -1.98
N LYS A 140 5.52 -1.01 -1.87
CA LYS A 140 5.93 -0.37 -0.61
C LYS A 140 4.85 0.61 -0.09
N LYS A 141 4.00 1.14 -0.98
CA LYS A 141 2.99 2.17 -0.65
C LYS A 141 1.83 1.68 0.22
N GLY A 142 1.64 0.36 0.38
CA GLY A 142 0.50 -0.21 1.08
C GLY A 142 0.36 0.24 2.54
N LYS A 143 1.48 0.42 3.26
CA LYS A 143 1.49 0.88 4.67
C LYS A 143 1.70 2.39 4.83
N CYS A 144 2.07 3.10 3.76
CA CYS A 144 2.44 4.52 3.83
C CYS A 144 1.30 5.40 4.34
N GLY A 145 0.05 5.08 3.97
CA GLY A 145 -1.12 5.83 4.45
C GLY A 145 -1.27 5.77 5.98
N GLU A 146 -1.09 4.61 6.58
CA GLU A 146 -1.11 4.47 8.04
C GLU A 146 0.02 5.25 8.70
N ILE A 147 1.24 5.14 8.17
CA ILE A 147 2.43 5.85 8.67
C ILE A 147 2.21 7.37 8.61
N LYS A 148 1.69 7.89 7.48
CA LYS A 148 1.37 9.31 7.30
C LYS A 148 0.36 9.81 8.33
N LEU A 149 -0.72 9.06 8.53
CA LEU A 149 -1.76 9.42 9.51
C LEU A 149 -1.23 9.41 10.95
N ILE A 150 -0.46 8.40 11.33
CA ILE A 150 0.18 8.31 12.65
C ILE A 150 1.15 9.48 12.85
N ALA A 151 1.97 9.82 11.85
CA ALA A 151 2.88 10.96 11.92
C ALA A 151 2.14 12.28 12.13
N MET A 152 1.02 12.50 11.43
CA MET A 152 0.18 13.68 11.64
C MET A 152 -0.44 13.70 13.05
N LEU A 153 -0.96 12.56 13.53
CA LEU A 153 -1.52 12.44 14.88
C LEU A 153 -0.47 12.70 15.96
N LYS A 154 0.77 12.23 15.80
CA LYS A 154 1.89 12.56 16.70
C LYS A 154 2.13 14.06 16.76
N GLY A 155 2.08 14.75 15.62
CA GLY A 155 2.16 16.22 15.57
C GLY A 155 1.04 16.94 16.35
N PHE A 156 -0.10 16.27 16.55
CA PHE A 156 -1.22 16.73 17.39
C PHE A 156 -1.17 16.19 18.84
N GLY A 157 -0.05 15.61 19.27
CA GLY A 157 0.15 15.11 20.64
C GLY A 157 -0.57 13.79 20.94
N PHE A 158 -0.90 12.99 19.92
CA PHE A 158 -1.39 11.64 20.13
C PHE A 158 -0.22 10.66 20.28
N ASN A 159 -0.32 9.80 21.30
CA ASN A 159 0.67 8.75 21.51
C ASN A 159 0.34 7.50 20.71
N GLU A 160 1.27 7.02 19.91
CA GLU A 160 1.18 5.67 19.35
C GLU A 160 1.37 4.64 20.46
N ILE A 161 0.52 3.62 20.47
CA ILE A 161 0.50 2.56 21.48
C ILE A 161 0.28 1.20 20.82
N GLU A 162 0.65 0.13 21.51
CA GLU A 162 0.60 -1.23 20.98
C GLU A 162 -0.39 -2.14 21.73
N THR A 163 -0.85 -1.74 22.92
CA THR A 163 -1.70 -2.55 23.78
C THR A 163 -3.08 -1.92 23.99
N TRP A 164 -4.08 -2.76 24.26
CA TRP A 164 -5.42 -2.27 24.57
C TRP A 164 -5.49 -1.59 25.95
N ASP A 165 -4.69 -2.04 26.91
CA ASP A 165 -4.67 -1.44 28.25
C ASP A 165 -4.14 -0.01 28.20
N ASP A 166 -3.08 0.24 27.42
CA ASP A 166 -2.61 1.60 27.15
C ASP A 166 -3.68 2.45 26.45
N PHE A 167 -4.47 1.85 25.56
CA PHE A 167 -5.57 2.52 24.87
C PHE A 167 -6.66 2.96 25.85
N LEU A 168 -6.95 2.17 26.88
CA LEU A 168 -7.91 2.53 27.92
C LEU A 168 -7.37 3.63 28.84
N ASN A 169 -6.08 3.57 29.20
CA ASN A 169 -5.46 4.46 30.18
C ASN A 169 -5.07 5.83 29.60
N LYS A 170 -4.69 5.91 28.33
CA LYS A 170 -4.29 7.19 27.71
C LYS A 170 -5.49 8.00 27.23
N LYS A 171 -5.41 9.33 27.40
CA LYS A 171 -6.44 10.27 26.93
C LYS A 171 -6.34 10.52 25.43
N LYS A 172 -5.13 10.62 24.88
CA LYS A 172 -4.87 10.86 23.45
C LYS A 172 -3.91 9.81 22.91
N CYS A 173 -4.42 8.89 22.10
CA CYS A 173 -3.61 7.83 21.54
C CYS A 173 -4.14 7.31 20.20
N VAL A 174 -3.25 6.66 19.46
CA VAL A 174 -3.55 5.94 18.21
C VAL A 174 -3.03 4.51 18.32
N LEU A 175 -3.83 3.58 17.83
CA LEU A 175 -3.58 2.15 17.87
C LEU A 175 -3.81 1.56 16.49
N GLN A 176 -2.85 0.78 16.01
CA GLN A 176 -3.00 -0.02 14.78
C GLN A 176 -3.65 -1.35 15.09
N PHE A 177 -4.49 -1.84 14.17
CA PHE A 177 -5.02 -3.18 14.29
C PHE A 177 -3.93 -4.23 14.03
N SER A 178 -3.90 -5.30 14.81
CA SER A 178 -2.88 -6.36 14.76
C SER A 178 -3.52 -7.75 14.82
N LYS A 179 -2.71 -8.83 14.87
CA LYS A 179 -3.24 -10.18 15.12
C LYS A 179 -3.95 -10.26 16.47
N LYS A 180 -3.40 -9.61 17.50
CA LYS A 180 -3.95 -9.55 18.86
C LYS A 180 -5.14 -8.59 18.95
N ILE A 181 -5.02 -7.42 18.33
CA ILE A 181 -6.04 -6.36 18.34
C ILE A 181 -6.76 -6.40 16.99
N ASN A 182 -7.60 -7.42 16.84
CA ASN A 182 -8.38 -7.64 15.63
C ASN A 182 -9.81 -7.07 15.77
N MET A 183 -10.57 -7.11 14.68
CA MET A 183 -11.93 -6.57 14.64
C MET A 183 -12.90 -7.25 15.61
N LYS A 184 -12.75 -8.55 15.86
CA LYS A 184 -13.62 -9.27 16.79
C LYS A 184 -13.41 -8.72 18.21
N TYR A 185 -12.15 -8.61 18.62
CA TYR A 185 -11.77 -8.04 19.91
C TYR A 185 -12.29 -6.61 20.09
N VAL A 186 -12.12 -5.76 19.06
CA VAL A 186 -12.58 -4.36 19.10
C VAL A 186 -14.10 -4.26 19.13
N ARG A 187 -14.83 -5.12 18.40
CA ARG A 187 -16.29 -5.20 18.45
C ARG A 187 -16.79 -5.52 19.85
N GLU A 188 -16.16 -6.48 20.51
CA GLU A 188 -16.51 -6.88 21.88
C GLU A 188 -16.19 -5.75 22.88
N LYS A 189 -15.00 -5.19 22.84
CA LYS A 189 -14.56 -4.17 23.80
C LYS A 189 -15.25 -2.81 23.64
N LEU A 190 -15.56 -2.40 22.41
CA LEU A 190 -16.23 -1.12 22.14
C LEU A 190 -17.74 -1.26 21.95
N ASN A 191 -18.28 -2.49 21.96
CA ASN A 191 -19.67 -2.80 21.65
C ASN A 191 -20.14 -2.19 20.31
N VAL A 192 -19.30 -2.33 19.28
CA VAL A 192 -19.56 -1.80 17.92
C VAL A 192 -20.03 -2.90 16.98
N LYS A 193 -20.98 -2.58 16.10
CA LYS A 193 -21.59 -3.60 15.22
C LYS A 193 -20.85 -3.79 13.89
N ILE A 194 -20.13 -2.77 13.39
CA ILE A 194 -19.34 -2.77 12.13
C ILE A 194 -19.83 -3.83 11.13
N ARG A 195 -21.01 -3.58 10.55
CA ARG A 195 -21.68 -4.50 9.62
C ARG A 195 -21.36 -4.09 8.19
N THR A 196 -20.17 -4.45 7.72
CA THR A 196 -19.82 -4.37 6.29
C THR A 196 -20.25 -5.64 5.56
N LYS A 197 -20.63 -5.54 4.28
CA LYS A 197 -21.01 -6.66 3.41
C LYS A 197 -19.97 -7.78 3.38
N LYS A 198 -18.69 -7.41 3.48
CA LYS A 198 -17.61 -8.37 3.75
C LYS A 198 -17.49 -8.58 5.26
N GLN A 199 -17.84 -9.78 5.73
CA GLN A 199 -17.57 -10.18 7.12
C GLN A 199 -16.07 -10.04 7.41
N ASN A 200 -15.73 -9.50 8.58
CA ASN A 200 -14.36 -9.38 9.12
C ASN A 200 -13.42 -8.35 8.47
N LYS A 201 -13.94 -7.34 7.76
CA LYS A 201 -13.08 -6.26 7.26
C LYS A 201 -12.37 -5.54 8.42
N LYS A 202 -11.03 -5.56 8.36
CA LYS A 202 -10.12 -4.87 9.26
C LYS A 202 -10.00 -3.40 8.82
N LEU A 203 -10.28 -2.49 9.74
CA LEU A 203 -9.98 -1.06 9.58
C LEU A 203 -8.49 -0.82 9.85
N ASP A 204 -7.99 0.36 9.52
CA ASP A 204 -6.56 0.64 9.57
C ASP A 204 -6.12 1.14 10.96
N LEU A 205 -6.82 2.14 11.53
CA LEU A 205 -6.46 2.77 12.81
C LEU A 205 -7.64 2.92 13.78
N ILE A 206 -7.33 2.96 15.07
CA ILE A 206 -8.23 3.40 16.14
C ILE A 206 -7.59 4.61 16.83
N VAL A 207 -8.27 5.75 16.83
CA VAL A 207 -7.78 6.99 17.45
C VAL A 207 -8.68 7.37 18.60
N LYS A 208 -8.12 7.69 19.77
CA LYS A 208 -8.86 8.11 20.95
C LYS A 208 -8.48 9.52 21.36
N SER A 209 -9.47 10.36 21.63
CA SER A 209 -9.31 11.69 22.24
C SER A 209 -10.35 11.89 23.33
N GLY A 210 -9.93 11.72 24.60
CA GLY A 210 -10.82 11.67 25.74
C GLY A 210 -11.77 10.47 25.65
N LYS A 211 -13.08 10.76 25.63
CA LYS A 211 -14.12 9.73 25.45
C LYS A 211 -14.35 9.37 23.98
N ARG A 212 -13.95 10.23 23.05
CA ARG A 212 -14.21 10.05 21.62
C ARG A 212 -13.26 9.03 21.02
N ILE A 213 -13.81 8.13 20.22
CA ILE A 213 -13.08 7.09 19.51
C ILE A 213 -13.40 7.20 18.02
N PHE A 214 -12.37 7.26 17.20
CA PHE A 214 -12.45 7.30 15.76
C PHE A 214 -11.93 5.97 15.20
N LEU A 215 -12.79 5.27 14.47
CA LEU A 215 -12.45 4.07 13.74
C LEU A 215 -12.15 4.47 12.29
N LEU A 216 -10.91 4.29 11.84
CA LEU A 216 -10.42 4.88 10.62
C LEU A 216 -10.07 3.84 9.56
N GLU A 217 -10.54 4.08 8.34
CA GLU A 217 -10.05 3.42 7.12
C GLU A 217 -9.38 4.44 6.21
N ALA A 218 -8.18 4.11 5.74
CA ALA A 218 -7.35 4.88 4.83
C ALA A 218 -7.19 4.16 3.48
N LYS A 219 -7.25 4.94 2.40
CA LYS A 219 -6.87 4.48 1.06
C LYS A 219 -6.04 5.57 0.39
N HIS A 220 -5.01 5.14 -0.34
CA HIS A 220 -4.21 6.00 -1.19
C HIS A 220 -4.46 5.62 -2.65
N LEU A 221 -5.00 6.55 -3.45
CA LEU A 221 -5.37 6.30 -4.85
C LEU A 221 -4.84 7.41 -5.76
N ASN A 222 -4.09 7.04 -6.78
CA ASN A 222 -3.54 7.99 -7.77
C ASN A 222 -4.28 7.97 -9.11
N THR A 223 -5.00 6.90 -9.43
CA THR A 223 -5.68 6.70 -10.72
C THR A 223 -7.07 6.11 -10.55
N SER A 224 -7.91 6.23 -11.57
CA SER A 224 -9.22 5.56 -11.68
C SER A 224 -9.08 4.13 -12.26
N GLY A 225 -10.09 3.30 -12.05
CA GLY A 225 -10.19 1.94 -12.61
C GLY A 225 -11.09 1.03 -11.79
N GLY A 226 -11.41 -0.16 -12.33
CA GLY A 226 -12.41 -1.07 -11.72
C GLY A 226 -12.05 -1.56 -10.31
N GLY A 227 -10.76 -1.78 -10.03
CA GLY A 227 -10.29 -2.14 -8.69
C GLY A 227 -10.43 -0.99 -7.69
N GLN A 228 -10.15 0.24 -8.14
CA GLN A 228 -10.25 1.47 -7.35
C GLN A 228 -11.70 1.83 -7.05
N ASP A 229 -12.60 1.60 -8.00
CA ASP A 229 -14.04 1.84 -7.81
C ASP A 229 -14.62 1.02 -6.66
N LYS A 230 -14.16 -0.23 -6.53
CA LYS A 230 -14.52 -1.10 -5.41
C LYS A 230 -14.02 -0.55 -4.08
N GLN A 231 -12.83 0.06 -4.05
CA GLN A 231 -12.28 0.69 -2.85
C GLN A 231 -13.08 1.94 -2.46
N ILE A 232 -13.50 2.78 -3.42
CA ILE A 232 -14.36 3.94 -3.12
C ILE A 232 -15.73 3.51 -2.59
N ALA A 233 -16.36 2.52 -3.22
CA ALA A 233 -17.63 1.97 -2.73
C ALA A 233 -17.51 1.44 -1.30
N GLU A 234 -16.38 0.79 -0.99
CA GLU A 234 -16.08 0.29 0.35
C GLU A 234 -15.92 1.42 1.38
N LEU A 235 -15.27 2.52 1.01
CA LEU A 235 -15.17 3.73 1.85
C LEU A 235 -16.54 4.38 2.10
N ILE A 236 -17.37 4.50 1.06
CA ILE A 236 -18.74 5.03 1.17
C ILE A 236 -19.61 4.14 2.08
N GLU A 237 -19.43 2.82 2.03
CA GLU A 237 -20.11 1.87 2.91
C GLU A 237 -19.75 2.10 4.39
N ILE A 238 -18.47 2.30 4.69
CA ILE A 238 -17.99 2.62 6.05
C ILE A 238 -18.61 3.93 6.54
N LEU A 239 -18.66 4.94 5.69
CA LEU A 239 -19.27 6.24 6.02
C LEU A 239 -20.77 6.12 6.39
N ASN A 240 -21.48 5.14 5.83
CA ASN A 240 -22.89 4.88 6.15
C ASN A 240 -23.10 4.12 7.47
N LEU A 241 -22.05 3.58 8.10
CA LEU A 241 -22.16 2.86 9.37
C LEU A 241 -22.62 3.79 10.50
N LYS A 242 -23.36 3.23 11.46
CA LYS A 242 -23.86 3.96 12.62
C LYS A 242 -23.80 3.07 13.85
N GLU A 243 -23.28 3.63 14.94
CA GLU A 243 -23.23 2.96 16.23
C GLU A 243 -24.23 3.57 17.21
N LYS A 244 -24.60 2.77 18.23
CA LYS A 244 -25.43 3.27 19.35
C LYS A 244 -24.64 4.27 20.20
N ASN A 245 -23.35 4.01 20.40
CA ASN A 245 -22.45 4.89 21.14
C ASN A 245 -22.10 6.11 20.29
N LYS A 246 -22.54 7.30 20.73
CA LYS A 246 -22.31 8.58 20.02
C LYS A 246 -20.86 9.06 20.09
N ASP A 247 -20.07 8.53 21.04
CA ASP A 247 -18.63 8.83 21.15
C ASP A 247 -17.80 8.08 20.12
N ILE A 248 -18.38 7.12 19.40
CA ILE A 248 -17.72 6.36 18.34
C ILE A 248 -18.10 6.94 16.98
N SER A 249 -17.07 7.26 16.19
CA SER A 249 -17.15 7.91 14.90
C SER A 249 -16.37 7.11 13.86
N TYR A 250 -16.87 7.05 12.62
CA TYR A 250 -16.09 6.49 11.52
C TYR A 250 -15.38 7.60 10.74
N VAL A 251 -14.10 7.40 10.46
CA VAL A 251 -13.30 8.29 9.62
C VAL A 251 -12.90 7.53 8.37
N VAL A 252 -13.28 8.08 7.24
CA VAL A 252 -12.87 7.61 5.93
C VAL A 252 -11.84 8.60 5.41
N PHE A 253 -10.63 8.12 5.17
CA PHE A 253 -9.51 8.91 4.69
C PHE A 253 -9.16 8.50 3.26
N LEU A 254 -9.26 9.45 2.32
CA LEU A 254 -8.86 9.25 0.93
C LEU A 254 -7.71 10.19 0.58
N ASP A 255 -6.57 9.58 0.32
CA ASP A 255 -5.31 10.21 -0.06
C ASP A 255 -5.01 10.03 -1.56
N GLY A 256 -4.06 10.82 -2.05
CA GLY A 256 -3.56 10.77 -3.41
C GLY A 256 -4.41 11.54 -4.43
N ASN A 257 -3.91 11.57 -5.66
CA ASN A 257 -4.45 12.42 -6.74
C ASN A 257 -5.92 12.12 -7.07
N TYR A 258 -6.37 10.90 -6.83
CA TYR A 258 -7.76 10.53 -7.08
C TYR A 258 -8.73 11.20 -6.10
N SER A 259 -8.27 11.55 -4.88
CA SER A 259 -9.05 12.38 -3.94
C SER A 259 -9.47 13.70 -4.60
N ASN A 260 -8.53 14.34 -5.29
CA ASN A 260 -8.78 15.59 -6.04
C ASN A 260 -9.81 15.37 -7.14
N VAL A 261 -9.71 14.27 -7.89
CA VAL A 261 -10.69 13.94 -8.94
C VAL A 261 -12.08 13.73 -8.34
N LEU A 262 -12.16 12.98 -7.25
CA LEU A 262 -13.44 12.64 -6.61
C LEU A 262 -14.10 13.84 -5.96
N LEU A 263 -13.34 14.77 -5.38
CA LEU A 263 -13.88 15.93 -4.68
C LEU A 263 -14.07 17.17 -5.58
N ASP A 264 -13.43 17.22 -6.75
CA ASP A 264 -13.57 18.33 -7.70
C ASP A 264 -14.94 18.36 -8.39
N ILE A 265 -15.77 19.31 -8.00
CA ILE A 265 -17.15 19.50 -8.52
C ILE A 265 -17.16 19.76 -10.03
N LYS A 266 -16.10 20.30 -10.62
CA LYS A 266 -16.02 20.62 -12.05
C LYS A 266 -15.85 19.39 -12.93
N LYS A 267 -15.30 18.28 -12.39
CA LYS A 267 -15.14 17.03 -13.15
C LYS A 267 -16.46 16.30 -13.30
N CYS A 268 -16.81 15.96 -14.53
CA CYS A 268 -18.09 15.37 -14.89
C CYS A 268 -17.94 13.90 -15.32
N GLY A 269 -18.81 13.06 -14.79
CA GLY A 269 -18.99 11.66 -15.15
C GLY A 269 -20.05 11.06 -14.22
N ASP A 270 -21.00 10.29 -14.75
CA ASP A 270 -22.19 9.88 -13.97
C ASP A 270 -21.83 9.08 -12.72
N LYS A 271 -20.78 8.27 -12.81
CA LYS A 271 -20.22 7.56 -11.65
C LYS A 271 -19.71 8.48 -10.55
N LEU A 272 -18.91 9.49 -10.89
CA LEU A 272 -18.38 10.45 -9.93
C LEU A 272 -19.52 11.26 -9.29
N LYS A 273 -20.54 11.63 -10.10
CA LYS A 273 -21.74 12.30 -9.58
C LYS A 273 -22.44 11.43 -8.54
N THR A 274 -22.68 10.15 -8.84
CA THR A 274 -23.29 9.20 -7.91
C THR A 274 -22.48 9.05 -6.62
N GLN A 275 -21.17 8.81 -6.73
CA GLN A 275 -20.29 8.67 -5.55
C GLN A 275 -20.32 9.93 -4.67
N ARG A 276 -20.24 11.13 -5.25
CA ARG A 276 -20.34 12.40 -4.51
C ARG A 276 -21.69 12.59 -3.84
N GLN A 277 -22.78 12.22 -4.51
CA GLN A 277 -24.12 12.29 -3.96
C GLN A 277 -24.26 11.34 -2.76
N GLU A 278 -23.74 10.12 -2.86
CA GLU A 278 -23.74 9.15 -1.75
C GLU A 278 -22.91 9.63 -0.56
N ILE A 279 -21.70 10.16 -0.80
CA ILE A 279 -20.86 10.75 0.25
C ILE A 279 -21.64 11.86 0.98
N LYS A 280 -22.20 12.83 0.24
CA LYS A 280 -22.98 13.93 0.83
C LYS A 280 -24.21 13.43 1.58
N LYS A 281 -24.93 12.44 1.03
CA LYS A 281 -26.09 11.79 1.66
C LYS A 281 -25.71 11.16 2.99
N TYR A 282 -24.62 10.40 3.05
CA TYR A 282 -24.21 9.70 4.27
C TYR A 282 -23.56 10.62 5.30
N LEU A 283 -22.85 11.67 4.89
CA LEU A 283 -22.40 12.72 5.82
C LEU A 283 -23.59 13.43 6.49
N ARG A 284 -24.67 13.72 5.75
CA ARG A 284 -25.90 14.30 6.33
C ARG A 284 -26.61 13.33 7.27
N LYS A 285 -26.71 12.05 6.88
CA LYS A 285 -27.37 11.00 7.66
C LYS A 285 -26.63 10.66 8.95
N ASN A 286 -25.29 10.67 8.92
CA ASN A 286 -24.42 10.28 10.02
C ASN A 286 -23.47 11.44 10.37
N SER A 287 -23.97 12.41 11.15
CA SER A 287 -23.27 13.66 11.50
C SER A 287 -21.92 13.47 12.21
N ASN A 288 -21.69 12.30 12.80
CA ASN A 288 -20.48 11.95 13.53
C ASN A 288 -19.47 11.18 12.68
N ASN A 289 -19.75 10.90 11.41
CA ASN A 289 -18.79 10.25 10.52
C ASN A 289 -18.16 11.27 9.57
N TYR A 290 -16.93 11.02 9.17
CA TYR A 290 -16.11 11.99 8.43
C TYR A 290 -15.56 11.37 7.14
N TRP A 291 -15.59 12.15 6.06
CA TRP A 291 -14.86 11.89 4.84
C TRP A 291 -13.78 12.96 4.71
N LEU A 292 -12.51 12.56 4.76
CA LEU A 292 -11.39 13.48 4.90
C LEU A 292 -10.30 13.17 3.87
N ASN A 293 -9.64 14.21 3.39
CA ASN A 293 -8.29 14.13 2.84
C ASN A 293 -7.28 14.64 3.90
N THR A 294 -6.02 14.85 3.54
CA THR A 294 -4.95 15.35 4.43
C THR A 294 -5.34 16.64 5.15
N SER A 295 -5.90 17.61 4.43
CA SER A 295 -6.27 18.91 4.98
C SER A 295 -7.45 18.80 5.94
N GLY A 296 -8.49 18.04 5.57
CA GLY A 296 -9.63 17.77 6.46
C GLY A 296 -9.22 17.00 7.71
N PHE A 297 -8.31 16.03 7.57
CA PHE A 297 -7.76 15.27 8.69
C PHE A 297 -7.00 16.16 9.67
N ARG A 298 -6.11 17.03 9.16
CA ARG A 298 -5.39 18.02 9.98
C ARG A 298 -6.34 18.97 10.69
N ALA A 299 -7.39 19.43 10.03
CA ALA A 299 -8.37 20.33 10.65
C ALA A 299 -9.14 19.64 11.78
N LEU A 300 -9.66 18.43 11.56
CA LEU A 300 -10.40 17.67 12.57
C LEU A 300 -9.55 17.39 13.82
N PHE A 301 -8.35 16.85 13.63
CA PHE A 301 -7.48 16.48 14.74
C PHE A 301 -6.77 17.68 15.37
N GLY A 302 -6.55 18.75 14.61
CA GLY A 302 -6.12 20.04 15.15
C GLY A 302 -7.17 20.65 16.09
N ASP A 303 -8.45 20.62 15.73
CA ASP A 303 -9.51 21.10 16.63
C ASP A 303 -9.61 20.26 17.91
N LEU A 304 -9.25 18.98 17.89
CA LEU A 304 -9.14 18.13 19.09
C LEU A 304 -7.95 18.45 20.01
N THR A 305 -7.05 19.35 19.61
CA THR A 305 -5.90 19.79 20.42
C THR A 305 -6.11 21.07 21.19
N LYS A 306 -7.00 21.94 20.73
CA LYS A 306 -7.41 23.18 21.38
C LYS A 306 -8.26 22.93 22.63
#